data_AF-A0A5C8BAW6-F1
#
_entry.id   AF-A0A5C8BAW6-F1
#
_cell.length_a   1.000
_cell.length_b   1.000
_cell.length_c   1.000
_cell.angle_alpha   90.00
_cell.angle_beta   90.00
_cell.angle_gamma   90.00
#
_symmetry.space_group_name_H-M   'P 1'
#
loop_
_entity.id
_entity.type
_entity.pdbx_description
1 polymer ?
#
loop_
_entity_poly.entity_id
_entity_poly.type
_entity_poly.pdbx_seq_one_letter_code
_entity_poly.pdbx_strand_id
1 'polypeptide(L)'
;MDQALLQKVLDGDQAAQIQFGESEHCAVVDWRDGPQEIVEAVASFLPDGFLAMGKLTEESCELLVQGRQPVLAELSSTATQERLLLSIGNAIAPEYELRQFRPMDGDSYSVFVASRSVWAGIDSENPQAAERLFLSAQRLAAYWSKGFVARMFSRP
;
A
#
# COMPACT_ATOMS: atom_id res chain seq x y z
N MET A 1 6.55 8.72 -12.12
CA MET A 1 6.36 9.40 -10.83
C MET A 1 6.71 10.87 -10.99
N ASP A 2 5.78 11.77 -10.66
CA ASP A 2 6.02 13.22 -10.69
C ASP A 2 6.74 13.65 -9.40
N GLN A 3 8.05 13.93 -9.51
CA GLN A 3 8.87 14.35 -8.37
C GLN A 3 8.49 15.73 -7.84
N ALA A 4 8.01 16.64 -8.70
CA ALA A 4 7.64 17.98 -8.28
C ALA A 4 6.35 17.96 -7.45
N LEU A 5 5.39 17.11 -7.83
CA LEU A 5 4.19 16.89 -7.03
C LEU A 5 4.53 16.26 -5.67
N LEU A 6 5.35 15.20 -5.67
CA LEU A 6 5.76 14.53 -4.42
C LEU A 6 6.47 15.50 -3.46
N GLN A 7 7.34 16.39 -3.95
CA GLN A 7 7.97 17.37 -3.07
C GLN A 7 6.94 18.32 -2.42
N LYS A 8 5.96 18.83 -3.19
CA LYS A 8 4.87 19.65 -2.64
C LYS A 8 4.06 18.92 -1.58
N VAL A 9 3.79 17.63 -1.78
CA VAL A 9 3.10 16.77 -0.80
C VAL A 9 3.88 16.71 0.50
N LEU A 10 5.19 16.48 0.43
CA LEU A 10 6.10 16.40 1.58
C LEU A 10 6.21 17.73 2.31
N ASP A 11 6.22 18.85 1.58
CA ASP A 11 6.23 20.21 2.12
C ASP A 11 4.90 20.60 2.81
N GLY A 12 3.83 19.83 2.60
CA GLY A 12 2.54 20.01 3.25
C GLY A 12 1.49 20.78 2.45
N ASP A 13 1.67 20.92 1.13
CA ASP A 13 0.66 21.51 0.26
C ASP A 13 -0.59 20.62 0.21
N GLN A 14 -1.72 21.15 0.71
CA GLN A 14 -2.99 20.42 0.79
C GLN A 14 -3.57 20.07 -0.57
N ALA A 15 -3.44 20.95 -1.57
CA ALA A 15 -3.95 20.67 -2.91
C ALA A 15 -3.13 19.57 -3.58
N ALA A 16 -1.81 19.59 -3.39
CA ALA A 16 -0.92 18.53 -3.84
C ALA A 16 -1.22 17.20 -3.15
N GLN A 17 -1.53 17.20 -1.85
CA GLN A 17 -1.90 15.99 -1.12
C GLN A 17 -3.18 15.35 -1.66
N ILE A 18 -4.23 16.14 -1.94
CA ILE A 18 -5.46 15.62 -2.53
C ILE A 18 -5.16 14.99 -3.89
N GLN A 19 -4.44 15.71 -4.77
CA GLN A 19 -4.07 15.22 -6.09
C GLN A 19 -3.22 13.94 -6.02
N PHE A 20 -2.27 13.87 -5.09
CA PHE A 20 -1.39 12.71 -4.95
C PHE A 20 -2.13 11.44 -4.49
N GLY A 21 -3.24 11.60 -3.79
CA GLY A 21 -4.09 10.49 -3.38
C GLY A 21 -4.91 9.84 -4.50
N GLU A 22 -4.94 10.45 -5.68
CA GLU A 22 -5.72 9.94 -6.82
C GLU A 22 -5.03 8.76 -7.51
N SER A 23 -5.78 8.04 -8.35
CA SER A 23 -5.36 6.79 -9.00
C SER A 23 -4.18 6.94 -9.98
N GLU A 24 -3.76 8.16 -10.30
CA GLU A 24 -2.57 8.42 -11.11
C GLU A 24 -1.26 8.28 -10.33
N HIS A 25 -1.31 8.31 -9.00
CA HIS A 25 -0.14 8.42 -8.12
C HIS A 25 -0.15 7.39 -7.00
N CYS A 26 -1.33 6.93 -6.59
CA CYS A 26 -1.50 5.85 -5.63
C CYS A 26 -2.36 4.73 -6.21
N ALA A 27 -2.10 3.50 -5.79
CA ALA A 27 -3.04 2.40 -5.95
C ALA A 27 -4.22 2.65 -5.01
N VAL A 28 -5.36 3.04 -5.57
CA VAL A 28 -6.60 3.27 -4.82
C VAL A 28 -7.33 1.93 -4.67
N VAL A 29 -7.54 1.51 -3.43
CA VAL A 29 -8.25 0.28 -3.07
C VAL A 29 -9.57 0.65 -2.39
N ASP A 30 -10.70 0.38 -3.03
CA ASP A 30 -12.06 0.54 -2.50
C ASP A 30 -12.42 -0.65 -1.59
N TRP A 31 -13.25 -0.44 -0.57
CA TRP A 31 -13.70 -1.52 0.33
C TRP A 31 -14.46 -2.66 -0.38
N ARG A 32 -14.97 -2.43 -1.60
CA ARG A 32 -15.63 -3.43 -2.45
C ARG A 32 -14.66 -4.21 -3.32
N ASP A 33 -13.42 -3.75 -3.46
CA ASP A 33 -12.43 -4.39 -4.31
C ASP A 33 -12.11 -5.79 -3.79
N GLY A 34 -12.19 -6.75 -4.71
CA GLY A 34 -11.79 -8.12 -4.47
C GLY A 34 -10.27 -8.28 -4.56
N PRO A 35 -9.77 -9.50 -4.30
CA PRO A 35 -8.35 -9.77 -4.33
C PRO A 35 -7.69 -9.45 -5.68
N GLN A 36 -8.40 -9.69 -6.79
CA GLN A 36 -7.88 -9.45 -8.12
C GLN A 36 -7.70 -7.95 -8.37
N GLU A 37 -8.73 -7.16 -8.09
CA GLU A 37 -8.74 -5.71 -8.28
C GLU A 37 -7.62 -5.05 -7.46
N ILE A 38 -7.39 -5.50 -6.22
CA ILE A 38 -6.32 -5.00 -5.34
C ILE A 38 -4.94 -5.31 -5.93
N VAL A 39 -4.72 -6.55 -6.38
CA VAL A 39 -3.43 -6.94 -6.97
C VAL A 39 -3.17 -6.16 -8.27
N GLU A 40 -4.17 -5.99 -9.12
CA GLU A 40 -4.06 -5.24 -10.37
C GLU A 40 -3.79 -3.75 -10.11
N ALA A 41 -4.47 -3.14 -9.13
CA ALA A 41 -4.24 -1.76 -8.72
C ALA A 41 -2.79 -1.54 -8.31
N VAL A 42 -2.22 -2.42 -7.48
CA VAL A 42 -0.81 -2.34 -7.06
C VAL A 42 0.13 -2.63 -8.23
N ALA A 43 -0.17 -3.64 -9.06
CA ALA A 43 0.67 -4.05 -10.18
C ALA A 43 0.86 -2.93 -11.23
N SER A 44 -0.13 -2.05 -11.39
CA SER A 44 -0.06 -0.89 -12.31
C SER A 44 1.07 0.11 -11.99
N PHE A 45 1.60 0.09 -10.77
CA PHE A 45 2.72 0.94 -10.33
C PHE A 45 4.08 0.22 -10.34
N LEU A 46 4.10 -1.03 -10.80
CA LEU A 46 5.28 -1.87 -10.91
C LEU A 46 5.62 -2.08 -12.40
N PRO A 47 6.83 -2.57 -12.73
CA PRO A 47 7.14 -2.94 -14.10
C PRO A 47 6.13 -3.96 -14.65
N ASP A 48 5.85 -3.90 -15.95
CA ASP A 48 4.91 -4.81 -16.59
C ASP A 48 5.21 -6.27 -16.28
N GLY A 49 4.21 -6.99 -15.76
CA GLY A 49 4.32 -8.39 -15.38
C GLY A 49 5.15 -8.67 -14.13
N PHE A 50 5.56 -7.64 -13.38
CA PHE A 50 6.31 -7.82 -12.13
C PHE A 50 5.48 -8.50 -11.04
N LEU A 51 4.20 -8.14 -10.93
CA LEU A 51 3.24 -8.72 -9.99
C LEU A 51 1.97 -9.12 -10.75
N ALA A 52 1.48 -10.33 -10.49
CA ALA A 52 0.20 -10.81 -10.99
C ALA A 52 -0.48 -11.72 -9.97
N MET A 53 -1.80 -11.88 -10.08
CA MET A 53 -2.53 -12.87 -9.31
C MET A 53 -2.50 -14.22 -10.03
N GLY A 54 -2.15 -15.28 -9.30
CA GLY A 54 -2.20 -16.66 -9.75
C GLY A 54 -3.52 -17.31 -9.39
N LYS A 55 -3.47 -18.54 -8.86
CA LYS A 55 -4.69 -19.25 -8.45
C LYS A 55 -5.40 -18.51 -7.32
N LEU A 56 -6.72 -18.41 -7.44
CA LEU A 56 -7.61 -17.87 -6.42
C LEU A 56 -8.50 -18.98 -5.88
N THR A 57 -8.64 -19.01 -4.55
CA THR A 57 -9.54 -19.88 -3.79
C THR A 57 -10.37 -19.01 -2.85
N GLU A 58 -11.33 -19.60 -2.15
CA GLU A 58 -12.13 -18.89 -1.15
C GLU A 58 -11.29 -18.37 0.04
N GLU A 59 -10.19 -19.06 0.38
CA GLU A 59 -9.39 -18.77 1.57
C GLU A 59 -8.03 -18.14 1.25
N SER A 60 -7.61 -18.11 -0.01
CA SER A 60 -6.27 -17.66 -0.39
C SER A 60 -6.15 -17.31 -1.87
N CYS A 61 -5.14 -16.50 -2.20
CA CYS A 61 -4.70 -16.27 -3.57
C CYS A 61 -3.18 -16.45 -3.69
N GLU A 62 -2.70 -16.85 -4.86
CA GLU A 62 -1.27 -16.85 -5.17
C GLU A 62 -0.85 -15.48 -5.72
N LEU A 63 0.27 -14.97 -5.22
CA LEU A 63 0.96 -13.80 -5.75
C LEU A 63 2.14 -14.29 -6.58
N LEU A 64 2.11 -13.97 -7.88
CA LEU A 64 3.16 -14.30 -8.83
C LEU A 64 4.06 -13.08 -8.99
N VAL A 65 5.28 -13.16 -8.46
CA VAL A 65 6.29 -12.10 -8.58
C VAL A 65 7.37 -12.52 -9.56
N GLN A 66 7.71 -11.65 -10.51
CA GLN A 66 8.66 -11.93 -11.57
C GLN A 66 10.00 -12.41 -11.00
N GLY A 67 10.46 -13.57 -11.47
CA GLY A 67 11.73 -14.16 -11.05
C GLY A 67 11.71 -14.78 -9.65
N ARG A 68 10.53 -14.97 -9.04
CA ARG A 68 10.38 -15.55 -7.69
C ARG A 68 9.44 -16.75 -7.69
N GLN A 69 9.50 -17.51 -6.60
CA GLN A 69 8.50 -18.54 -6.35
C GLN A 69 7.15 -17.88 -5.99
N PRO A 70 6.02 -18.48 -6.41
CA PRO A 70 4.69 -18.03 -6.00
C PRO A 70 4.58 -17.93 -4.47
N VAL A 71 3.94 -16.87 -3.99
CA VAL A 71 3.67 -16.65 -2.56
C VAL A 71 2.18 -16.79 -2.32
N LEU A 72 1.78 -17.60 -1.34
CA LEU A 72 0.37 -17.72 -0.96
C LEU A 72 -0.01 -16.58 0.00
N ALA A 73 -1.05 -15.84 -0.34
CA ALA A 73 -1.65 -14.80 0.50
C ALA A 73 -3.02 -15.26 1.01
N GLU A 74 -3.16 -15.34 2.34
CA GLU A 74 -4.42 -15.75 2.98
C GLU A 74 -5.48 -14.64 2.91
N LEU A 75 -6.69 -15.03 2.50
CA LEU A 75 -7.87 -14.18 2.43
C LEU A 75 -8.76 -14.48 3.65
N SER A 76 -8.44 -13.87 4.80
CA SER A 76 -9.26 -14.07 6.01
C SER A 76 -10.51 -13.21 6.01
N SER A 77 -11.64 -13.74 6.50
CA SER A 77 -12.95 -13.08 6.49
C SER A 77 -13.08 -11.75 7.25
N THR A 78 -12.12 -11.34 8.07
CA THR A 78 -12.22 -10.16 8.95
C THR A 78 -11.31 -8.98 8.61
N ALA A 79 -10.36 -9.16 7.68
CA ALA A 79 -9.39 -8.12 7.28
C ALA A 79 -8.71 -8.47 5.93
N THR A 80 -9.51 -8.81 4.92
CA THR A 80 -9.02 -9.38 3.65
C THR A 80 -8.07 -8.43 2.92
N GLN A 81 -8.42 -7.15 2.81
CA GLN A 81 -7.70 -6.20 1.98
C GLN A 81 -6.36 -5.81 2.59
N GLU A 82 -6.33 -5.53 3.90
CA GLU A 82 -5.11 -5.11 4.60
C GLU A 82 -4.12 -6.26 4.72
N ARG A 83 -4.59 -7.49 4.93
CA ARG A 83 -3.73 -8.68 4.90
C ARG A 83 -3.20 -8.96 3.50
N LEU A 84 -4.02 -8.76 2.48
CA LEU A 84 -3.57 -8.91 1.10
C LEU A 84 -2.52 -7.84 0.76
N LEU A 85 -2.74 -6.57 1.11
CA LEU A 85 -1.76 -5.50 0.95
C LEU A 85 -0.45 -5.79 1.71
N LEU A 86 -0.53 -6.35 2.92
CA LEU A 86 0.66 -6.80 3.65
C LEU A 86 1.39 -7.92 2.88
N SER A 87 0.65 -8.90 2.38
CA SER A 87 1.21 -10.04 1.65
C SER A 87 1.87 -9.57 0.35
N ILE A 88 1.24 -8.65 -0.38
CA ILE A 88 1.81 -7.99 -1.55
C ILE A 88 3.09 -7.24 -1.17
N GLY A 89 3.05 -6.43 -0.10
CA GLY A 89 4.21 -5.65 0.35
C GLY A 89 5.42 -6.53 0.69
N ASN A 90 5.18 -7.68 1.33
CA ASN A 90 6.22 -8.66 1.61
C ASN A 90 6.71 -9.35 0.33
N ALA A 91 5.81 -9.63 -0.62
CA ALA A 91 6.14 -10.32 -1.86
C ALA A 91 6.97 -9.46 -2.83
N ILE A 92 6.78 -8.13 -2.85
CA ILE A 92 7.52 -7.20 -3.72
C ILE A 92 8.81 -6.64 -3.10
N ALA A 93 9.02 -6.87 -1.79
CA ALA A 93 10.26 -6.49 -1.10
C ALA A 93 11.42 -7.43 -1.47
N PRO A 94 12.69 -6.97 -1.54
CA PRO A 94 13.17 -5.66 -1.08
C PRO A 94 13.21 -4.55 -2.16
N GLU A 95 12.85 -4.83 -3.40
CA GLU A 95 12.98 -3.90 -4.54
C GLU A 95 11.97 -2.76 -4.44
N TYR A 96 10.76 -3.09 -4.02
CA TYR A 96 9.66 -2.14 -3.86
C TYR A 96 9.10 -2.19 -2.44
N GLU A 97 8.44 -1.10 -2.08
CA GLU A 97 7.74 -0.97 -0.82
C GLU A 97 6.44 -0.21 -1.04
N LEU A 98 5.40 -0.64 -0.33
CA LEU A 98 4.10 0.00 -0.31
C LEU A 98 3.82 0.59 1.07
N ARG A 99 3.29 1.83 1.08
CA ARG A 99 2.82 2.51 2.29
C ARG A 99 1.50 3.20 2.00
N GLN A 100 0.55 3.13 2.93
CA GLN A 100 -0.71 3.87 2.82
C GLN A 100 -0.44 5.36 2.98
N PHE A 101 -0.98 6.16 2.07
CA PHE A 101 -1.00 7.61 2.15
C PHE A 101 -2.21 8.07 2.97
N ARG A 102 -1.94 8.57 4.17
CA ARG A 102 -2.92 8.88 5.23
C ARG A 102 -3.84 10.08 4.97
N PRO A 103 -3.45 11.13 4.23
CA PRO A 103 -4.34 12.26 3.99
C PRO A 103 -5.66 11.90 3.31
N MET A 104 -5.72 10.72 2.66
CA MET A 104 -6.92 10.17 2.05
C MET A 104 -7.49 9.01 2.88
N ASP A 105 -7.74 9.23 4.17
CA ASP A 105 -8.47 8.29 5.02
C ASP A 105 -9.98 8.50 4.82
N GLY A 106 -10.60 7.62 4.02
CA GLY A 106 -12.04 7.60 3.74
C GLY A 106 -12.54 6.18 3.48
N ASP A 107 -13.45 5.99 2.53
CA ASP A 107 -13.98 4.67 2.15
C ASP A 107 -12.99 3.82 1.32
N SER A 108 -11.79 4.35 1.02
CA SER A 108 -10.76 3.71 0.23
C SER A 108 -9.37 3.93 0.84
N TYR A 109 -8.43 3.05 0.49
CA TYR A 109 -7.01 3.21 0.81
C TYR A 109 -6.28 3.76 -0.40
N SER A 110 -5.55 4.86 -0.22
CA SER A 110 -4.53 5.29 -1.19
C SER A 110 -3.20 4.64 -0.81
N VAL A 111 -2.68 3.74 -1.64
CA VAL A 111 -1.42 3.04 -1.38
C VAL A 111 -0.34 3.53 -2.34
N PHE A 112 0.69 4.17 -1.79
CA PHE A 112 1.82 4.61 -2.59
C PHE A 112 2.84 3.47 -2.70
N VAL A 113 3.13 3.07 -3.95
CA VAL A 113 4.05 2.00 -4.31
C VAL A 113 5.26 2.62 -4.99
N ALA A 114 6.44 2.41 -4.44
CA ALA A 114 7.67 2.96 -5.00
C ALA A 114 8.86 2.04 -4.75
N SER A 115 9.93 2.23 -5.52
CA SER A 115 11.18 1.51 -5.28
C SER A 115 11.76 1.85 -3.91
N ARG A 116 12.52 0.92 -3.34
CA ARG A 116 13.20 1.13 -2.05
C ARG A 116 14.13 2.34 -2.08
N SER A 117 14.72 2.67 -3.22
CA SER A 117 15.57 3.85 -3.39
C SER A 117 14.81 5.18 -3.24
N VAL A 118 13.57 5.24 -3.75
CA VAL A 118 12.68 6.40 -3.59
C VAL A 118 12.30 6.57 -2.13
N TRP A 119 11.88 5.48 -1.48
CA TRP A 119 11.55 5.50 -0.05
C TRP A 119 12.74 5.90 0.82
N ALA A 120 13.93 5.40 0.54
CA ALA A 120 15.15 5.81 1.24
C ALA A 120 15.42 7.32 1.09
N GLY A 121 15.18 7.88 -0.10
CA GLY A 121 15.25 9.33 -0.33
C GLY A 121 14.28 10.09 0.56
N ILE A 122 12.98 9.74 0.49
CA ILE A 122 11.92 10.35 1.29
C ILE A 122 12.21 10.28 2.79
N ASP A 123 12.60 9.10 3.29
CA ASP A 123 12.88 8.87 4.71
C ASP A 123 14.11 9.65 5.18
N SER A 124 15.10 9.90 4.31
CA SER A 124 16.31 10.65 4.67
C SER A 124 16.12 12.16 4.59
N GLU A 125 15.39 12.64 3.58
CA GLU A 125 15.23 14.07 3.29
C GLU A 125 14.06 14.67 4.08
N ASN A 126 12.99 13.91 4.28
CA ASN A 126 11.74 14.39 4.87
C ASN A 126 11.16 13.41 5.93
N PRO A 127 11.94 12.95 6.93
CA PRO A 127 11.54 11.89 7.85
C PRO A 127 10.23 12.18 8.61
N GLN A 128 10.02 13.43 9.03
CA GLN A 128 8.81 13.83 9.75
C GLN A 128 7.57 13.81 8.84
N ALA A 129 7.72 14.24 7.58
CA ALA A 129 6.63 14.17 6.62
C ALA A 129 6.35 12.71 6.25
N ALA A 130 7.39 11.89 6.10
CA ALA A 130 7.28 10.46 5.82
C ALA A 130 6.43 9.74 6.89
N GLU A 131 6.75 9.93 8.17
CA GLU A 131 6.00 9.33 9.28
C GLU A 131 4.57 9.88 9.40
N ARG A 132 4.38 11.18 9.15
CA ARG A 132 3.07 11.82 9.23
C ARG A 132 2.14 11.39 8.11
N LEU A 133 2.65 11.28 6.89
CA LEU A 133 1.85 11.10 5.67
C LEU A 133 1.75 9.64 5.24
N PHE A 134 2.70 8.78 5.61
CA PHE A 134 2.74 7.41 5.12
C PHE A 134 2.79 6.38 6.25
N LEU A 135 1.88 5.41 6.20
CA LEU A 135 1.83 4.28 7.13
C LEU A 135 2.35 3.02 6.45
N SER A 136 3.39 2.42 7.02
CA SER A 136 3.95 1.18 6.46
C SER A 136 2.97 0.01 6.57
N ALA A 137 3.05 -0.95 5.63
CA ALA A 137 2.23 -2.16 5.65
C ALA A 137 2.30 -2.93 6.99
N GLN A 138 3.46 -2.91 7.65
CA GLN A 138 3.64 -3.54 8.97
C GLN A 138 2.93 -2.76 10.09
N ARG A 139 3.00 -1.42 10.10
CA ARG A 139 2.26 -0.60 11.08
C ARG A 139 0.76 -0.70 10.86
N LEU A 140 0.32 -0.75 9.59
CA LEU A 140 -1.03 -1.12 9.19
C LEU A 140 -1.44 -2.46 9.83
N ALA A 141 -0.72 -3.55 9.54
CA ALA A 141 -1.04 -4.87 10.07
C ALA A 141 -1.09 -4.91 11.61
N ALA A 142 -0.18 -4.19 12.29
CA ALA A 142 -0.16 -4.07 13.74
C ALA A 142 -1.32 -3.23 14.31
N TYR A 143 -1.81 -2.23 13.56
CA TYR A 143 -2.99 -1.46 13.92
C TYR A 143 -4.27 -2.29 13.78
N TRP A 144 -4.39 -3.10 12.74
CA TRP A 144 -5.61 -3.88 12.45
C TRP A 144 -5.72 -5.19 13.26
N SER A 145 -4.60 -5.76 13.70
CA SER A 145 -4.57 -6.92 14.62
C SER A 145 -5.09 -6.59 16.02
N LYS A 146 -5.15 -5.30 16.39
CA LYS A 146 -5.87 -4.85 17.58
C LYS A 146 -7.38 -4.97 17.34
N GLY A 147 -8.11 -5.59 18.27
CA GLY A 147 -9.58 -5.64 18.21
C GLY A 147 -10.20 -4.24 18.10
N PHE A 148 -11.41 -4.13 17.56
CA PHE A 148 -12.11 -2.85 17.28
C PHE A 148 -12.01 -1.81 18.42
N VAL A 149 -12.17 -2.26 19.68
CA VAL A 149 -12.06 -1.39 20.86
C VAL A 149 -10.64 -0.86 21.06
N ALA A 150 -9.61 -1.66 20.81
CA ALA A 150 -8.22 -1.25 20.94
C ALA A 150 -7.75 -0.33 19.80
N ARG A 151 -8.42 -0.35 18.64
CA ARG A 151 -8.21 0.61 17.54
C ARG A 151 -8.72 2.01 17.91
N MET A 152 -9.87 2.13 18.59
CA MET A 152 -10.41 3.43 19.03
C MET A 152 -9.51 4.18 20.02
N PHE A 153 -8.67 3.47 20.79
CA PHE A 153 -7.76 4.07 21.77
C PHE A 153 -6.29 4.12 21.32
N SER A 154 -5.97 3.56 20.16
CA SER A 154 -4.63 3.62 19.58
C SER A 154 -4.66 4.63 18.43
N ARG A 155 -3.98 5.77 18.55
CA ARG A 155 -3.66 6.54 17.33
C ARG A 155 -2.58 5.76 16.55
N PRO A 156 -2.72 5.60 15.23
CA PRO A 156 -1.66 5.00 14.40
C PRO A 156 -0.40 5.87 14.34
#